data_AF-A0A7C5S7R1-F1
#
_entry.id   AF-A0A7C5S7R1-F1
#
_cell.length_a   1.000
_cell.length_b   1.000
_cell.length_c   1.000
_cell.angle_alpha   90.00
_cell.angle_beta   90.00
_cell.angle_gamma   90.00
#
_symmetry.space_group_name_H-M   'P 1'
#
loop_
_entity.id
_entity.type
_entity.pdbx_description
1 polymer ?
#
loop_
_entity_poly.entity_id
_entity_poly.type
_entity_poly.pdbx_seq_one_letter_code
_entity_poly.pdbx_strand_id
1 'polypeptide(L)' 'ENNPKFRFIEKGHRKGENVYTALGQTYECRYLIIFFVYKRNGRALIISARDMTKSERRLYEKR' A
#
# COMPACT_ATOMS: atom_id res chain seq x y z
N GLU A 1 4.32 -5.85 -16.46
CA GLU A 1 3.68 -6.60 -15.36
C GLU A 1 3.31 -5.66 -14.22
N ASN A 2 2.23 -5.93 -13.50
CA ASN A 2 1.84 -5.20 -12.30
C ASN A 2 2.51 -5.85 -11.07
N ASN A 3 3.54 -5.21 -10.52
CA ASN A 3 4.31 -5.73 -9.39
C ASN A 3 4.13 -4.84 -8.14
N PRO A 4 3.02 -5.01 -7.38
CA PRO A 4 2.72 -4.18 -6.23
C PRO A 4 3.67 -4.46 -5.06
N LYS A 5 4.18 -3.40 -4.44
CA LYS A 5 5.15 -3.44 -3.35
C LYS A 5 4.47 -3.21 -2.01
N PHE A 6 4.60 -4.17 -1.10
CA PHE A 6 4.03 -4.07 0.25
C PHE A 6 5.04 -3.48 1.22
N ARG A 7 4.65 -2.44 1.95
CA ARG A 7 5.47 -1.81 3.00
C ARG A 7 4.65 -1.64 4.28
N PHE A 8 5.22 -2.10 5.39
CA PHE A 8 4.70 -1.86 6.73
C PHE A 8 4.90 -0.38 7.09
N ILE A 9 3.84 0.29 7.54
CA ILE A 9 3.90 1.72 7.90
C ILE A 9 3.78 1.90 9.42
N GLU A 10 2.82 1.26 10.08
CA GLU A 10 2.57 1.53 11.50
C GLU A 10 2.01 0.33 12.26
N LYS A 11 2.44 0.15 13.51
CA LYS A 11 1.80 -0.77 14.47
C LYS A 11 0.47 -0.13 14.87
N GLY A 12 -0.65 -0.77 14.53
CA GLY A 12 -1.95 -0.29 14.98
C GLY A 12 -2.04 -0.25 16.51
N HIS A 13 -2.83 0.67 17.05
CA HIS A 13 -3.09 0.78 18.50
C HIS A 13 -3.66 -0.52 19.12
N ARG A 14 -4.15 -1.46 18.31
CA ARG A 14 -4.63 -2.79 18.72
C ARG A 14 -3.78 -3.91 18.10
N LYS A 15 -3.46 -4.92 18.93
CA LYS A 15 -2.67 -6.10 18.55
C LYS A 15 -3.40 -6.88 17.44
N GLY A 16 -2.90 -6.82 16.20
CA GLY A 16 -3.48 -7.47 15.03
C GLY A 16 -4.18 -6.54 14.03
N GLU A 17 -4.14 -5.22 14.24
CA GLU A 17 -4.66 -4.21 13.31
C GLU A 17 -3.53 -3.35 12.73
N ASN A 18 -2.44 -3.99 12.30
CA ASN A 18 -1.37 -3.28 11.62
C ASN A 18 -1.84 -2.72 10.28
N VAL A 19 -1.46 -1.47 10.00
CA VAL A 19 -1.73 -0.83 8.71
C VAL A 19 -0.54 -1.05 7.79
N TYR A 20 -0.84 -1.61 6.63
CA TYR A 20 0.08 -1.86 5.55
C TYR A 20 -0.20 -0.88 4.41
N THR A 21 0.82 -0.61 3.62
CA THR A 21 0.67 0.07 2.34
C THR A 21 1.09 -0.84 1.20
N ALA A 22 0.37 -0.75 0.09
CA ALA A 22 0.78 -1.30 -1.20
C ALA A 22 1.02 -0.14 -2.18
N LEU A 23 2.19 -0.13 -2.81
CA LEU A 23 2.58 0.82 -3.85
C LEU A 23 2.63 0.09 -5.18
N GLY A 24 1.95 0.58 -6.21
CA GLY A 24 1.96 -0.07 -7.52
C GLY A 24 1.62 0.87 -8.66
N GLN A 25 1.94 0.43 -9.88
CA GLN A 25 1.54 1.08 -11.11
C GLN A 25 0.44 0.23 -11.78
N THR A 26 -0.67 0.86 -12.15
CA THR A 26 -1.74 0.20 -12.91
C THR A 26 -1.30 -0.04 -14.36
N TYR A 27 -2.06 -0.86 -15.09
CA TYR A 27 -1.85 -1.07 -16.54
C TYR A 27 -1.99 0.23 -17.35
N GLU A 28 -2.75 1.20 -16.84
CA GLU A 28 -2.94 2.53 -17.42
C GLU A 28 -1.91 3.55 -16.90
N CYS A 29 -0.77 3.10 -16.37
CA CYS A 29 0.32 3.92 -15.88
C CYS A 29 -0.01 4.84 -14.69
N ARG A 30 -1.09 4.59 -13.94
CA ARG A 30 -1.40 5.34 -12.71
C ARG A 30 -0.62 4.78 -11.53
N TYR A 31 0.04 5.64 -10.77
CA TYR A 31 0.78 5.26 -9.56
C TYR A 31 -0.13 5.39 -8.34
N LEU A 32 -0.46 4.27 -7.71
CA LEU A 32 -1.37 4.22 -6.57
C LEU A 32 -0.67 3.79 -5.29
N ILE A 33 -1.07 4.42 -4.19
CA ILE A 33 -0.80 3.94 -2.83
C ILE A 33 -2.12 3.52 -2.18
N ILE A 34 -2.14 2.30 -1.66
CA ILE A 34 -3.30 1.68 -1.03
C ILE A 34 -2.97 1.40 0.43
N PHE A 35 -3.76 1.93 1.35
CA PHE A 35 -3.66 1.66 2.79
C PHE A 35 -4.66 0.59 3.18
N PHE A 36 -4.22 -0.45 3.87
CA PHE A 36 -5.09 -1.56 4.26
C PHE A 36 -4.68 -2.23 5.56
N VAL A 37 -5.65 -2.84 6.24
CA VAL A 37 -5.39 -3.72 7.38
C VAL A 37 -5.39 -5.16 6.89
N TYR A 38 -4.33 -5.90 7.21
CA TYR A 38 -4.26 -7.33 6.92
C TYR A 38 -4.91 -8.12 8.05
N LYS A 39 -6.05 -8.74 7.78
CA LYS A 39 -6.79 -9.57 8.74
C LYS A 39 -6.23 -10.99 8.73
N ARG A 40 -6.34 -11.70 9.86
CA ARG A 40 -5.78 -13.06 10.06
C ARG A 40 -6.27 -14.11 9.06
N ASN A 41 -7.42 -13.89 8.43
CA ASN A 41 -8.00 -14.76 7.41
C ASN A 41 -7.46 -14.49 5.99
N GLY A 42 -6.38 -13.74 5.86
CA GLY A 42 -5.77 -13.40 4.56
C GLY A 42 -6.48 -12.29 3.80
N ARG A 43 -7.51 -11.66 4.38
CA ARG A 43 -8.24 -10.56 3.73
C ARG A 43 -7.57 -9.22 4.02
N ALA A 44 -7.50 -8.38 2.99
CA ALA A 44 -7.13 -6.98 3.12
C ALA A 44 -8.40 -6.12 3.25
N LEU A 45 -8.55 -5.39 4.35
CA LEU A 45 -9.56 -4.35 4.48
C LEU A 45 -8.96 -3.04 3.99
N ILE A 46 -9.42 -2.56 2.83
CA ILE A 46 -8.96 -1.29 2.26
C ILE A 46 -9.50 -0.14 3.12
N ILE A 47 -8.58 0.69 3.63
CA ILE A 47 -8.92 1.94 4.34
C ILE A 47 -9.03 3.06 3.33
N SER A 48 -8.04 3.20 2.44
CA SER A 48 -8.00 4.25 1.44
C SER A 48 -7.11 3.87 0.26
N ALA A 49 -7.41 4.47 -0.89
CA ALA A 49 -6.58 4.40 -2.09
C ALA A 49 -6.50 5.80 -2.70
N ARG A 50 -5.30 6.24 -3.07
CA ARG A 50 -5.09 7.52 -3.75
C ARG A 50 -3.89 7.46 -4.69
N ASP A 51 -3.79 8.45 -5.56
CA ASP A 51 -2.59 8.62 -6.36
C ASP A 51 -1.38 8.95 -5.46
N MET A 52 -0.22 8.43 -5.85
CA MET A 52 1.03 8.71 -5.18
C MET A 52 1.40 10.19 -5.33
N THR A 53 1.91 10.78 -4.26
CA THR A 53 2.63 12.05 -4.30
C THR A 53 3.96 11.90 -5.05
N LYS A 54 4.56 13.02 -5.46
CA LYS A 54 5.88 13.03 -6.12
C LYS A 54 6.98 12.36 -5.27
N SER A 55 6.92 12.45 -3.95
CA SER A 55 7.86 11.78 -3.04
C SER A 55 7.63 10.27 -2.98
N GLU A 56 6.37 9.83 -2.85
CA GLU A 56 6.00 8.41 -2.83
C GLU A 56 6.37 7.71 -4.15
N ARG A 57 6.12 8.37 -5.29
CA ARG A 57 6.51 7.86 -6.60
C ARG A 57 8.03 7.69 -6.72
N ARG A 58 8.80 8.72 -6.33
CA ARG A 58 10.27 8.62 -6.33
C ARG A 58 10.78 7.48 -5.45
N LEU A 59 10.13 7.22 -4.32
CA LEU A 59 10.46 6.08 -3.46
C LEU A 59 10.11 4.74 -4.12
N TYR A 60 8.97 4.65 -4.80
CA TYR A 60 8.54 3.46 -5.53
C TYR A 60 9.49 3.11 -6.68
N GLU A 61 9.94 4.10 -7.45
CA GLU A 61 10.81 3.94 -8.62
C GLU A 61 12.28 3.71 -8.25
N LYS A 62 12.73 4.13 -7.07
CA LYS A 62 14.13 3.95 -6.61
C LYS A 62 14.52 2.50 -6.27
N ARG A 63 13.61 1.54 -6.44
CA ARG A 63 13.80 0.12 -6.09
C ARG A 63 13.17 -0.76 -7.14
#